data_AF-A0A428TXK2-F1
#
_entry.id   AF-A0A428TXK2-F1
#
_cell.length_a   1.000
_cell.length_b   1.000
_cell.length_c   1.000
_cell.angle_alpha   90.00
_cell.angle_beta   90.00
_cell.angle_gamma   90.00
#
_symmetry.space_group_name_H-M   'P 1'
#
loop_
_entity.id
_entity.type
_entity.pdbx_description
1 polymer ?
#
loop_
_entity_poly.entity_id
_entity_poly.type
_entity_poly.pdbx_seq_one_letter_code
_entity_poly.pdbx_strand_id
1 'polypeptide(L)'
;MSAHRKTAVWKPNQLHETNIQKFIHHVNQKHGFKLETYHDLHRWSVDETTFQDFWTDAYAWLQLGPQDCSATGSMLTDKVASSVPPLFPPPTFFPSASLNIAEIILRDRKDGDGAIYFAREGVDGLERITWGNIREQVRQLHSAMIRSGVKRGDVVAVVMGNSVNTIIAALATLSIGAIWTSASCDLGPSSIIDRYSQVSPKVVFADDGYVYAGRISQWSGELRKKHGNELVNVVIVPYCGTDVNLSSISGGCTLSDFLARDQGDELGFEMVGGPKCIIHSMGGVALKVKVDMTLQHDIRSSDVVFQYTTILQDTGGIMMLGRSDGVLNPSGVRFGSAEIYAVTETLPEISDCICVGQRREIDEDERVLLFVKMSPGQSLTAELETKIASAIREGCSPRHVPREIFEVSDIPYTPNGKKCEINVKHVINGRKVTVNGAVANPEALKMYEKYRELPAERSQGLNRAKL
;
A
#
# COMPACT_ATOMS: atom_id res chain seq x y z
N MET A 1 -31.43 31.21 -12.90
CA MET A 1 -29.95 31.24 -13.00
C MET A 1 -29.54 30.14 -13.96
N SER A 2 -28.98 30.49 -15.11
CA SER A 2 -28.49 29.51 -16.09
C SER A 2 -27.28 28.80 -15.50
N ALA A 3 -27.40 27.52 -15.15
CA ALA A 3 -26.27 26.74 -14.69
C ALA A 3 -25.25 26.67 -15.83
N HIS A 4 -24.08 27.28 -15.65
CA HIS A 4 -22.98 27.19 -16.60
C HIS A 4 -22.67 25.71 -16.86
N ARG A 5 -23.01 25.24 -18.06
CA ARG A 5 -22.79 23.87 -18.50
C ARG A 5 -21.27 23.67 -18.58
N LYS A 6 -20.72 22.90 -17.64
CA LYS A 6 -19.28 22.62 -17.60
C LYS A 6 -18.86 21.98 -18.93
N THR A 7 -17.81 22.53 -19.55
CA THR A 7 -17.24 21.99 -20.78
C THR A 7 -16.24 20.91 -20.42
N ALA A 8 -16.33 19.75 -21.08
CA ALA A 8 -15.38 18.66 -20.86
C ALA A 8 -13.97 19.10 -21.27
N VAL A 9 -13.00 18.95 -20.36
CA VAL A 9 -11.59 19.32 -20.57
C VAL A 9 -10.92 18.37 -21.57
N TRP A 10 -11.35 17.12 -21.60
CA TRP A 10 -10.86 16.10 -22.50
C TRP A 10 -11.97 15.11 -22.86
N LYS A 11 -11.90 14.54 -24.07
CA LYS A 11 -12.77 13.47 -24.54
C LYS A 11 -11.93 12.41 -25.24
N PRO A 12 -12.17 11.11 -24.97
CA PRO A 12 -11.47 10.03 -25.65
C PRO A 12 -11.90 9.93 -27.12
N ASN A 13 -10.93 9.68 -28.01
CA ASN A 13 -11.17 9.64 -29.46
C ASN A 13 -11.56 8.25 -29.98
N GLN A 14 -11.22 7.16 -29.28
CA GLN A 14 -11.40 5.77 -29.73
C GLN A 14 -12.10 4.91 -28.68
N LEU A 15 -13.30 5.32 -28.25
CA LEU A 15 -14.08 4.60 -27.23
C LEU A 15 -14.31 3.11 -27.55
N HIS A 16 -14.56 2.78 -28.82
CA HIS A 16 -14.87 1.42 -29.28
C HIS A 16 -13.70 0.44 -29.18
N GLU A 17 -12.46 0.92 -29.09
CA GLU A 17 -11.28 0.07 -29.01
C GLU A 17 -10.95 -0.34 -27.57
N THR A 18 -11.52 0.35 -26.58
CA THR A 18 -11.29 0.07 -25.16
C THR A 18 -11.82 -1.30 -24.76
N ASN A 19 -11.12 -1.96 -23.85
CA ASN A 19 -11.50 -3.23 -23.25
C ASN A 19 -12.87 -3.14 -22.58
N ILE A 20 -13.20 -1.99 -21.96
CA ILE A 20 -14.52 -1.81 -21.35
C ILE A 20 -15.64 -1.79 -22.39
N GLN A 21 -15.44 -1.16 -23.55
CA GLN A 21 -16.43 -1.17 -24.61
C GLN A 21 -16.54 -2.55 -25.27
N LYS A 22 -15.42 -3.27 -25.41
CA LYS A 22 -15.41 -4.69 -25.85
C LYS A 22 -16.18 -5.57 -24.88
N PHE A 23 -16.03 -5.36 -23.56
CA PHE A 23 -16.77 -6.08 -22.54
C PHE A 23 -18.27 -5.73 -22.58
N ILE A 24 -18.64 -4.45 -22.69
CA ILE A 24 -20.03 -4.01 -22.90
C ILE A 24 -20.65 -4.70 -24.12
N HIS A 25 -19.93 -4.75 -25.24
CA HIS A 25 -20.40 -5.42 -26.44
C HIS A 25 -20.61 -6.93 -26.21
N HIS A 26 -19.67 -7.59 -25.53
CA HIS A 26 -19.77 -9.01 -25.19
C HIS A 26 -21.03 -9.30 -24.34
N VAL A 27 -21.28 -8.54 -23.28
CA VAL A 27 -22.43 -8.78 -22.39
C VAL A 27 -23.75 -8.39 -23.04
N ASN A 28 -23.77 -7.35 -23.90
CA ASN A 28 -24.93 -7.02 -24.73
C ASN A 28 -25.29 -8.18 -25.67
N GLN A 29 -24.31 -8.80 -26.32
CA GLN A 29 -24.55 -9.97 -27.17
C GLN A 29 -25.05 -11.18 -26.38
N LYS A 30 -24.45 -11.43 -25.21
CA LYS A 30 -24.76 -12.59 -24.38
C LYS A 30 -26.17 -12.53 -23.77
N HIS A 31 -26.55 -11.36 -23.23
CA HIS A 31 -27.81 -11.18 -22.49
C HIS A 31 -28.91 -10.46 -23.27
N GLY A 32 -28.62 -9.98 -24.49
CA GLY A 32 -29.55 -9.16 -25.26
C GLY A 32 -29.74 -7.74 -24.71
N PHE A 33 -28.81 -7.25 -23.91
CA PHE A 33 -28.85 -5.90 -23.35
C PHE A 33 -28.53 -4.82 -24.40
N LYS A 34 -28.80 -3.56 -24.02
CA LYS A 34 -28.46 -2.35 -24.77
C LYS A 34 -27.70 -1.36 -23.89
N LEU A 35 -26.66 -1.83 -23.21
CA LEU A 35 -25.77 -0.98 -22.43
C LEU A 35 -24.93 -0.13 -23.39
N GLU A 36 -24.91 1.18 -23.20
CA GLU A 36 -24.20 2.11 -24.09
C GLU A 36 -23.06 2.85 -23.38
N THR A 37 -23.19 3.07 -22.07
CA THR A 37 -22.28 3.90 -21.28
C THR A 37 -21.67 3.13 -20.12
N TYR A 38 -20.56 3.65 -19.57
CA TYR A 38 -20.00 3.17 -18.31
C TYR A 38 -21.03 3.20 -17.17
N HIS A 39 -21.94 4.18 -17.16
CA HIS A 39 -22.99 4.26 -16.15
C HIS A 39 -24.01 3.12 -16.27
N ASP A 40 -24.31 2.65 -17.48
CA ASP A 40 -25.17 1.49 -17.69
C ASP A 40 -24.50 0.23 -17.18
N LEU A 41 -23.23 0.03 -17.54
CA LEU A 41 -22.43 -1.10 -17.06
C LEU A 41 -22.29 -1.08 -15.53
N HIS A 42 -22.01 0.08 -14.94
CA HIS A 42 -21.90 0.24 -13.48
C HIS A 42 -23.21 -0.10 -12.79
N ARG A 43 -24.36 0.41 -13.28
CA ARG A 43 -25.68 0.07 -12.72
C ARG A 43 -25.91 -1.44 -12.74
N TRP A 44 -25.62 -2.10 -13.86
CA TRP A 44 -25.72 -3.55 -13.97
C TRP A 44 -24.77 -4.29 -13.00
N SER A 45 -23.56 -3.75 -12.75
CA SER A 45 -22.58 -4.41 -11.87
C SER A 45 -22.91 -4.39 -10.38
N VAL A 46 -23.81 -3.49 -9.93
CA VAL A 46 -24.12 -3.26 -8.51
C VAL A 46 -25.59 -3.49 -8.16
N ASP A 47 -26.47 -3.60 -9.15
CA ASP A 47 -27.89 -3.84 -8.92
C ASP A 47 -28.11 -5.24 -8.33
N GLU A 48 -28.92 -5.30 -7.27
CA GLU A 48 -29.15 -6.50 -6.45
C GLU A 48 -29.66 -7.70 -7.25
N THR A 49 -30.32 -7.47 -8.39
CA THR A 49 -30.87 -8.53 -9.22
C THR A 49 -29.90 -9.00 -10.31
N THR A 50 -28.85 -8.24 -10.60
CA THR A 50 -28.00 -8.48 -11.79
C THR A 50 -26.50 -8.57 -11.49
N PHE A 51 -26.05 -8.16 -10.30
CA PHE A 51 -24.63 -8.17 -9.95
C PHE A 51 -23.99 -9.56 -10.08
N GLN A 52 -24.74 -10.64 -9.77
CA GLN A 52 -24.23 -12.01 -9.90
C GLN A 52 -23.85 -12.35 -11.34
N ASP A 53 -24.66 -11.93 -12.32
CA ASP A 53 -24.38 -12.15 -13.74
C ASP A 53 -23.17 -11.33 -14.18
N PHE A 54 -23.10 -10.05 -13.79
CA PHE A 54 -21.96 -9.18 -14.11
C PHE A 54 -20.64 -9.80 -13.68
N TRP A 55 -20.54 -10.22 -12.41
CA TRP A 55 -19.27 -10.72 -11.88
C TRP A 55 -18.93 -12.10 -12.43
N THR A 56 -19.93 -12.94 -12.71
CA THR A 56 -19.72 -14.23 -13.39
C THR A 56 -19.18 -14.03 -14.81
N ASP A 57 -19.73 -13.06 -15.54
CA ASP A 57 -19.27 -12.71 -16.88
C ASP A 57 -17.88 -12.08 -16.87
N ALA A 58 -17.62 -11.17 -15.94
CA ALA A 58 -16.30 -10.57 -15.77
C ALA A 58 -15.26 -11.65 -15.46
N TYR A 59 -15.58 -12.60 -14.57
CA TYR A 59 -14.69 -13.72 -14.24
C TYR A 59 -14.33 -14.56 -15.46
N ALA A 60 -15.33 -14.92 -16.27
CA ALA A 60 -15.13 -15.71 -17.49
C ALA A 60 -14.36 -14.92 -18.56
N TRP A 61 -14.76 -13.68 -18.83
CA TRP A 61 -14.17 -12.83 -19.86
C TRP A 61 -12.71 -12.48 -19.55
N LEU A 62 -12.38 -12.27 -18.27
CA LEU A 62 -11.00 -12.03 -17.81
C LEU A 62 -10.15 -13.29 -17.73
N GLN A 63 -10.74 -14.46 -18.07
CA GLN A 63 -10.08 -15.76 -18.08
C GLN A 63 -9.39 -16.04 -16.74
N LEU A 64 -10.17 -16.03 -15.65
CA LEU A 64 -9.66 -16.33 -14.30
C LEU A 64 -9.73 -17.81 -13.95
N GLY A 65 -10.64 -18.56 -14.58
CA GLY A 65 -10.78 -20.00 -14.39
C GLY A 65 -9.64 -20.81 -15.04
N PRO A 66 -9.53 -22.10 -14.71
CA PRO A 66 -8.66 -23.04 -15.43
C PRO A 66 -8.98 -23.07 -16.93
N GLN A 67 -7.98 -23.31 -17.80
CA GLN A 67 -8.15 -23.25 -19.26
C GLN A 67 -9.26 -24.18 -19.79
N ASP A 68 -9.52 -25.31 -19.11
CA ASP A 68 -10.52 -26.30 -19.52
C ASP A 68 -11.88 -26.18 -18.79
N CYS A 69 -12.06 -25.15 -17.96
CA CYS A 69 -13.29 -24.98 -17.20
C CYS A 69 -14.18 -23.90 -17.82
N SER A 70 -15.25 -24.33 -18.50
CA SER A 70 -16.26 -23.42 -19.09
C SER A 70 -17.35 -23.00 -18.11
N ALA A 71 -17.51 -23.72 -17.00
CA ALA A 71 -18.55 -23.48 -16.01
C ALA A 71 -17.99 -22.76 -14.78
N THR A 72 -18.34 -21.48 -14.62
CA THR A 72 -18.15 -20.75 -13.37
C THR A 72 -19.45 -20.85 -12.57
N GLY A 73 -19.38 -21.29 -11.31
CA GLY A 73 -20.57 -21.26 -10.45
C GLY A 73 -20.94 -19.84 -10.03
N SER A 74 -21.99 -19.72 -9.23
CA SER A 74 -22.49 -18.42 -8.77
C SER A 74 -21.42 -17.59 -8.06
N MET A 75 -21.45 -16.27 -8.28
CA MET A 75 -20.55 -15.32 -7.62
C MET A 75 -20.70 -15.35 -6.09
N LEU A 76 -21.92 -15.42 -5.56
CA LEU A 76 -22.20 -15.57 -4.14
C LEU A 76 -23.13 -16.76 -3.92
N THR A 77 -23.27 -17.20 -2.67
CA THR A 77 -24.32 -18.17 -2.32
C THR A 77 -25.68 -17.46 -2.23
N ASP A 78 -26.76 -18.17 -2.62
CA ASP A 78 -28.12 -17.61 -2.73
C ASP A 78 -28.66 -16.98 -1.43
N LYS A 79 -28.07 -17.32 -0.27
CA LYS A 79 -28.46 -16.76 1.04
C LYS A 79 -27.98 -15.33 1.31
N VAL A 80 -27.04 -14.82 0.52
CA VAL A 80 -26.44 -13.48 0.72
C VAL A 80 -26.97 -12.45 -0.29
N ALA A 81 -27.58 -12.89 -1.38
CA ALA A 81 -28.08 -11.99 -2.43
C ALA A 81 -29.28 -11.11 -2.01
N SER A 82 -29.91 -11.39 -0.87
CA SER A 82 -31.13 -10.70 -0.41
C SER A 82 -30.93 -9.72 0.76
N SER A 83 -29.69 -9.55 1.25
CA SER A 83 -29.37 -8.55 2.29
C SER A 83 -27.89 -8.20 2.27
N VAL A 84 -27.54 -6.93 2.53
CA VAL A 84 -26.13 -6.49 2.64
C VAL A 84 -25.42 -7.39 3.66
N PRO A 85 -24.45 -8.25 3.25
CA PRO A 85 -23.78 -9.13 4.18
C PRO A 85 -23.05 -8.32 5.25
N PRO A 86 -22.96 -8.82 6.49
CA PRO A 86 -22.09 -8.21 7.49
C PRO A 86 -20.65 -8.18 6.98
N LEU A 87 -19.88 -7.15 7.36
CA LEU A 87 -18.46 -7.04 6.99
C LEU A 87 -17.63 -8.24 7.50
N PHE A 88 -18.12 -8.92 8.55
CA PHE A 88 -17.52 -10.12 9.10
C PHE A 88 -18.59 -11.12 9.58
N PRO A 89 -18.44 -12.43 9.28
CA PRO A 89 -17.44 -13.00 8.39
C PRO A 89 -17.64 -12.50 6.95
N PRO A 90 -16.55 -12.25 6.19
CA PRO A 90 -16.69 -11.74 4.83
C PRO A 90 -17.44 -12.77 3.96
N PRO A 91 -18.22 -12.33 2.97
CA PRO A 91 -18.89 -13.24 2.05
C PRO A 91 -17.85 -14.02 1.22
N THR A 92 -18.16 -15.28 0.93
CA THR A 92 -17.36 -16.13 0.04
C THR A 92 -17.75 -15.88 -1.40
N PHE A 93 -16.83 -15.34 -2.19
CA PHE A 93 -17.00 -15.13 -3.62
C PHE A 93 -16.55 -16.37 -4.40
N PHE A 94 -17.37 -16.80 -5.37
CA PHE A 94 -17.16 -17.96 -6.23
C PHE A 94 -16.82 -19.24 -5.46
N PRO A 95 -17.70 -19.73 -4.57
CA PRO A 95 -17.41 -20.83 -3.65
C PRO A 95 -17.11 -22.17 -4.36
N SER A 96 -17.56 -22.35 -5.59
CA SER A 96 -17.27 -23.55 -6.40
C SER A 96 -16.06 -23.40 -7.32
N ALA A 97 -15.49 -22.20 -7.42
CA ALA A 97 -14.35 -21.93 -8.29
C ALA A 97 -13.03 -22.15 -7.55
N SER A 98 -12.00 -22.43 -8.33
CA SER A 98 -10.64 -22.65 -7.85
C SER A 98 -9.70 -22.04 -8.89
N LEU A 99 -8.83 -21.12 -8.46
CA LEU A 99 -7.77 -20.54 -9.29
C LEU A 99 -6.43 -20.36 -8.56
N ASN A 100 -5.32 -20.37 -9.31
CA ASN A 100 -3.99 -20.05 -8.81
C ASN A 100 -3.46 -18.78 -9.50
N ILE A 101 -3.03 -17.79 -8.72
CA ILE A 101 -2.54 -16.51 -9.26
C ILE A 101 -1.27 -16.68 -10.10
N ALA A 102 -0.34 -17.53 -9.67
CA ALA A 102 0.90 -17.76 -10.40
C ALA A 102 0.60 -18.42 -11.76
N GLU A 103 -0.34 -19.36 -11.82
CA GLU A 103 -0.81 -19.96 -13.08
C GLU A 103 -1.40 -18.88 -14.01
N ILE A 104 -2.34 -18.06 -13.52
CA ILE A 104 -2.97 -16.98 -14.30
C ILE A 104 -1.93 -16.00 -14.87
N ILE A 105 -0.89 -15.70 -14.10
CA ILE A 105 0.18 -14.79 -14.52
C ILE A 105 1.07 -15.45 -15.58
N LEU A 106 1.44 -16.71 -15.38
CA LEU A 106 2.46 -17.41 -16.18
C LEU A 106 1.90 -18.12 -17.42
N ARG A 107 0.61 -18.46 -17.48
CA ARG A 107 0.04 -19.17 -18.63
C ARG A 107 -0.09 -18.26 -19.86
N ASP A 108 -0.09 -18.88 -21.05
CA ASP A 108 -0.28 -18.20 -22.33
C ASP A 108 0.70 -17.03 -22.58
N ARG A 109 1.95 -17.18 -22.15
CA ARG A 109 3.06 -16.26 -22.48
C ARG A 109 4.12 -16.97 -23.29
N LYS A 110 4.69 -16.30 -24.29
CA LYS A 110 5.79 -16.90 -25.06
C LYS A 110 7.10 -16.69 -24.31
N ASP A 111 7.93 -17.74 -24.21
CA ASP A 111 9.17 -17.69 -23.43
C ASP A 111 10.12 -16.57 -23.84
N GLY A 112 10.14 -16.22 -25.13
CA GLY A 112 11.00 -15.17 -25.68
C GLY A 112 10.51 -13.74 -25.44
N ASP A 113 9.27 -13.54 -25.02
CA ASP A 113 8.68 -12.20 -24.81
C ASP A 113 9.19 -11.58 -23.50
N GLY A 114 9.30 -10.25 -23.47
CA GLY A 114 9.73 -9.53 -22.26
C GLY A 114 8.64 -9.57 -21.20
N ALA A 115 9.00 -9.99 -19.98
CA ALA A 115 8.11 -10.01 -18.82
C ALA A 115 8.37 -8.81 -17.91
N ILE A 116 9.65 -8.52 -17.63
CA ILE A 116 10.07 -7.44 -16.73
C ILE A 116 11.21 -6.68 -17.39
N TYR A 117 11.13 -5.35 -17.34
CA TYR A 117 12.25 -4.45 -17.62
C TYR A 117 12.70 -3.88 -16.28
N PHE A 118 13.80 -4.40 -15.76
CA PHE A 118 14.30 -4.06 -14.43
C PHE A 118 15.35 -2.96 -14.52
N ALA A 119 15.15 -1.90 -13.72
CA ALA A 119 16.10 -0.82 -13.53
C ALA A 119 16.48 -0.74 -12.06
N ARG A 120 17.73 -0.40 -11.80
CA ARG A 120 18.23 -0.22 -10.44
C ARG A 120 19.12 0.99 -10.36
N GLU A 121 19.03 1.71 -9.24
CA GLU A 121 19.91 2.82 -8.95
C GLU A 121 21.39 2.37 -8.95
N GLY A 122 22.25 3.14 -9.62
CA GLY A 122 23.68 2.87 -9.73
C GLY A 122 24.06 1.76 -10.72
N VAL A 123 23.09 1.20 -11.45
CA VAL A 123 23.34 0.22 -12.53
C VAL A 123 22.83 0.81 -13.84
N ASP A 124 23.72 0.94 -14.82
CA ASP A 124 23.36 1.48 -16.12
C ASP A 124 22.54 0.47 -16.94
N GLY A 125 21.48 0.97 -17.59
CA GLY A 125 20.66 0.21 -18.52
C GLY A 125 19.40 -0.40 -17.91
N LEU A 126 18.64 -1.08 -18.78
CA LEU A 126 17.46 -1.85 -18.43
C LEU A 126 17.74 -3.32 -18.66
N GLU A 127 17.63 -4.12 -17.60
CA GLU A 127 17.71 -5.56 -17.71
C GLU A 127 16.36 -6.11 -18.19
N ARG A 128 16.37 -6.83 -19.32
CA ARG A 128 15.17 -7.45 -19.88
C ARG A 128 15.09 -8.92 -19.44
N ILE A 129 14.13 -9.21 -18.56
CA ILE A 129 13.83 -10.58 -18.12
C ILE A 129 12.67 -11.12 -18.94
N THR A 130 12.82 -12.30 -19.54
CA THR A 130 11.76 -12.91 -20.35
C THR A 130 10.81 -13.78 -19.54
N TRP A 131 9.64 -14.10 -20.10
CA TRP A 131 8.71 -15.04 -19.46
C TRP A 131 9.32 -16.42 -19.24
N GLY A 132 10.19 -16.89 -20.14
CA GLY A 132 10.93 -18.14 -19.96
C GLY A 132 11.90 -18.09 -18.77
N ASN A 133 12.58 -16.95 -18.59
CA ASN A 133 13.44 -16.76 -17.41
C ASN A 133 12.62 -16.77 -16.11
N ILE A 134 11.49 -16.07 -16.08
CA ILE A 134 10.60 -16.05 -14.91
C ILE A 134 10.11 -17.47 -14.58
N ARG A 135 9.64 -18.24 -15.58
CA ARG A 135 9.15 -19.60 -15.36
C ARG A 135 10.21 -20.52 -14.76
N GLU A 136 11.41 -20.52 -15.32
CA GLU A 136 12.47 -21.40 -14.83
C GLU A 136 12.91 -21.01 -13.41
N GLN A 137 13.06 -19.72 -13.14
CA GLN A 137 13.41 -19.26 -11.79
C GLN A 137 12.30 -19.57 -10.77
N VAL A 138 11.02 -19.40 -11.15
CA VAL A 138 9.89 -19.79 -10.31
C VAL A 138 9.86 -21.31 -10.08
N ARG A 139 10.12 -22.13 -11.11
CA ARG A 139 10.18 -23.59 -11.00
C ARG A 139 11.29 -24.03 -10.03
N GLN A 140 12.50 -23.49 -10.19
CA GLN A 140 13.64 -23.78 -9.30
C GLN A 140 13.32 -23.44 -7.85
N LEU A 141 12.79 -22.24 -7.60
CA LEU A 141 12.47 -21.81 -6.25
C LEU A 141 11.28 -22.58 -5.66
N HIS A 142 10.27 -22.91 -6.48
CA HIS A 142 9.15 -23.78 -6.10
C HIS A 142 9.64 -25.14 -5.61
N SER A 143 10.49 -25.83 -6.39
CA SER A 143 11.08 -27.11 -6.00
C SER A 143 11.86 -26.98 -4.69
N ALA A 144 12.75 -25.99 -4.61
CA ALA A 144 13.56 -25.76 -3.40
C ALA A 144 12.70 -25.49 -2.15
N MET A 145 11.59 -24.76 -2.27
CA MET A 145 10.65 -24.50 -1.18
C MET A 145 9.93 -25.78 -0.73
N ILE A 146 9.38 -26.58 -1.65
CA ILE A 146 8.71 -27.85 -1.31
C ILE A 146 9.70 -28.82 -0.66
N ARG A 147 10.92 -28.92 -1.18
CA ARG A 147 11.99 -29.76 -0.61
C ARG A 147 12.49 -29.26 0.74
N SER A 148 12.32 -27.97 1.02
CA SER A 148 12.53 -27.38 2.35
C SER A 148 11.31 -27.55 3.29
N GLY A 149 10.26 -28.25 2.82
CA GLY A 149 9.09 -28.62 3.60
C GLY A 149 8.00 -27.55 3.65
N VAL A 150 8.02 -26.56 2.76
CA VAL A 150 6.91 -25.61 2.56
C VAL A 150 5.73 -26.35 1.94
N LYS A 151 4.54 -26.13 2.49
CA LYS A 151 3.29 -26.73 2.02
C LYS A 151 2.22 -25.65 1.86
N ARG A 152 1.12 -26.02 1.20
CA ARG A 152 -0.10 -25.20 1.16
C ARG A 152 -0.51 -24.72 2.55
N GLY A 153 -0.82 -23.43 2.65
CA GLY A 153 -1.20 -22.78 3.90
C GLY A 153 -0.03 -22.36 4.82
N ASP A 154 1.19 -22.81 4.57
CA ASP A 154 2.37 -22.30 5.27
C ASP A 154 2.59 -20.83 4.90
N VAL A 155 3.07 -20.02 5.84
CA VAL A 155 3.43 -18.62 5.59
C VAL A 155 4.86 -18.53 5.09
N VAL A 156 5.07 -17.87 3.95
CA VAL A 156 6.39 -17.47 3.46
C VAL A 156 6.50 -15.96 3.57
N ALA A 157 7.45 -15.50 4.37
CA ALA A 157 7.67 -14.09 4.62
C ALA A 157 8.82 -13.54 3.77
N VAL A 158 8.69 -12.29 3.31
CA VAL A 158 9.69 -11.66 2.46
C VAL A 158 9.97 -10.23 2.88
N VAL A 159 11.26 -9.92 3.05
CA VAL A 159 11.78 -8.57 3.29
C VAL A 159 12.78 -8.24 2.20
N MET A 160 12.26 -7.78 1.08
CA MET A 160 13.06 -7.50 -0.11
C MET A 160 12.57 -6.22 -0.76
N GLY A 161 13.46 -5.57 -1.50
CA GLY A 161 13.13 -4.39 -2.29
C GLY A 161 12.24 -4.73 -3.49
N ASN A 162 11.91 -3.72 -4.28
CA ASN A 162 11.28 -3.93 -5.58
C ASN A 162 12.31 -4.52 -6.56
N SER A 163 12.38 -5.86 -6.63
CA SER A 163 13.36 -6.60 -7.42
C SER A 163 12.71 -7.76 -8.16
N VAL A 164 13.40 -8.28 -9.18
CA VAL A 164 12.99 -9.49 -9.90
C VAL A 164 12.84 -10.67 -8.93
N ASN A 165 13.79 -10.84 -8.00
CA ASN A 165 13.76 -11.91 -6.99
C ASN A 165 12.52 -11.84 -6.09
N THR A 166 12.04 -10.64 -5.75
CA THR A 166 10.77 -10.48 -5.00
C THR A 166 9.58 -11.02 -5.76
N ILE A 167 9.51 -10.80 -7.07
CA ILE A 167 8.46 -11.34 -7.93
C ILE A 167 8.58 -12.86 -8.06
N ILE A 168 9.79 -13.38 -8.24
CA ILE A 168 10.04 -14.84 -8.29
C ILE A 168 9.60 -15.51 -6.98
N ALA A 169 9.99 -14.96 -5.83
CA ALA A 169 9.60 -15.48 -4.51
C ALA A 169 8.09 -15.45 -4.31
N ALA A 170 7.42 -14.39 -4.74
CA ALA A 170 5.96 -14.28 -4.68
C ALA A 170 5.28 -15.34 -5.54
N LEU A 171 5.69 -15.48 -6.80
CA LEU A 171 5.10 -16.44 -7.72
C LEU A 171 5.36 -17.90 -7.28
N ALA A 172 6.56 -18.21 -6.81
CA ALA A 172 6.88 -19.54 -6.26
C ALA A 172 6.02 -19.85 -5.03
N THR A 173 5.90 -18.91 -4.08
CA THR A 173 5.05 -19.05 -2.90
C THR A 173 3.58 -19.31 -3.29
N LEU A 174 3.05 -18.46 -4.18
CA LEU A 174 1.65 -18.55 -4.62
C LEU A 174 1.40 -19.83 -5.43
N SER A 175 2.38 -20.33 -6.17
CA SER A 175 2.26 -21.60 -6.92
C SER A 175 2.09 -22.81 -5.98
N ILE A 176 2.74 -22.83 -4.82
CA ILE A 176 2.59 -23.91 -3.80
C ILE A 176 1.25 -23.81 -3.05
N GLY A 177 0.52 -22.70 -3.23
CA GLY A 177 -0.62 -22.38 -2.37
C GLY A 177 -0.21 -22.00 -0.94
N ALA A 178 1.04 -21.60 -0.75
CA ALA A 178 1.51 -20.99 0.49
C ALA A 178 1.04 -19.52 0.58
N ILE A 179 1.06 -18.98 1.79
CA ILE A 179 0.61 -17.61 2.09
C ILE A 179 1.80 -16.66 1.96
N TRP A 180 1.74 -15.79 0.96
CA TRP A 180 2.71 -14.71 0.78
C TRP A 180 2.47 -13.57 1.78
N THR A 181 3.52 -13.14 2.48
CA THR A 181 3.52 -11.91 3.27
C THR A 181 4.81 -11.14 3.04
N SER A 182 4.74 -9.82 2.93
CA SER A 182 5.91 -8.98 2.63
C SER A 182 6.01 -7.77 3.55
N ALA A 183 7.23 -7.35 3.79
CA ALA A 183 7.58 -6.11 4.47
C ALA A 183 8.67 -5.41 3.65
N SER A 184 8.65 -4.08 3.63
CA SER A 184 9.69 -3.32 2.93
C SER A 184 11.00 -3.38 3.72
N CYS A 185 12.13 -3.43 3.00
CA CYS A 185 13.48 -3.48 3.55
C CYS A 185 13.94 -2.18 4.23
N ASP A 186 13.17 -1.09 4.10
CA ASP A 186 13.39 0.19 4.80
C ASP A 186 12.85 0.19 6.25
N LEU A 187 12.08 -0.83 6.63
CA LEU A 187 11.58 -0.97 8.00
C LEU A 187 12.70 -1.37 8.96
N GLY A 188 12.69 -0.78 10.16
CA GLY A 188 13.61 -1.18 11.23
C GLY A 188 13.44 -2.66 11.62
N PRO A 189 14.52 -3.39 11.95
CA PRO A 189 14.48 -4.84 12.20
C PRO A 189 13.48 -5.27 13.27
N SER A 190 13.33 -4.51 14.34
CA SER A 190 12.34 -4.79 15.38
C SER A 190 10.91 -4.78 14.84
N SER A 191 10.59 -3.85 13.92
CA SER A 191 9.27 -3.79 13.29
C SER A 191 9.01 -5.00 12.37
N ILE A 192 10.05 -5.49 11.70
CA ILE A 192 9.97 -6.69 10.86
C ILE A 192 9.72 -7.93 11.74
N ILE A 193 10.50 -8.10 12.81
CA ILE A 193 10.36 -9.23 13.75
C ILE A 193 8.97 -9.21 14.42
N ASP A 194 8.50 -8.05 14.88
CA ASP A 194 7.19 -7.91 15.51
C ASP A 194 6.03 -8.26 14.55
N ARG A 195 6.17 -7.97 13.25
CA ARG A 195 5.18 -8.39 12.23
C ARG A 195 5.17 -9.89 12.02
N TYR A 196 6.35 -10.47 11.85
CA TYR A 196 6.45 -11.89 11.47
C TYR A 196 6.29 -12.86 12.63
N SER A 197 6.58 -12.44 13.87
CA SER A 197 6.24 -13.20 15.07
C SER A 197 4.73 -13.48 15.18
N GLN A 198 3.87 -12.65 14.60
CA GLN A 198 2.41 -12.85 14.60
C GLN A 198 1.93 -13.92 13.61
N VAL A 199 2.73 -14.23 12.59
CA VAL A 199 2.35 -15.14 11.49
C VAL A 199 3.23 -16.39 11.40
N SER A 200 4.31 -16.48 12.18
CA SER A 200 5.17 -17.66 12.30
C SER A 200 5.60 -18.26 10.96
N PRO A 201 6.37 -17.51 10.13
CA PRO A 201 6.73 -17.96 8.79
C PRO A 201 7.58 -19.24 8.81
N LYS A 202 7.36 -20.09 7.81
CA LYS A 202 8.12 -21.33 7.58
C LYS A 202 9.51 -21.04 7.02
N VAL A 203 9.59 -20.05 6.15
CA VAL A 203 10.79 -19.55 5.47
C VAL A 203 10.69 -18.02 5.37
N VAL A 204 11.83 -17.34 5.49
CA VAL A 204 11.94 -15.89 5.30
C VAL A 204 12.94 -15.58 4.19
N PHE A 205 12.57 -14.87 3.14
CA PHE A 205 13.53 -14.36 2.15
C PHE A 205 13.89 -12.91 2.49
N ALA A 206 15.18 -12.59 2.49
CA ALA A 206 15.68 -11.27 2.83
C ALA A 206 16.79 -10.86 1.86
N ASP A 207 16.72 -9.65 1.32
CA ASP A 207 17.83 -9.11 0.52
C ASP A 207 19.02 -8.81 1.44
N ASP A 208 20.24 -8.99 0.92
CA ASP A 208 21.47 -8.67 1.65
C ASP A 208 21.56 -7.18 2.06
N GLY A 209 20.96 -6.28 1.28
CA GLY A 209 20.79 -4.86 1.55
C GLY A 209 19.90 -4.18 0.52
N TYR A 210 19.82 -2.86 0.54
CA TYR A 210 19.19 -2.08 -0.53
C TYR A 210 20.02 -0.85 -0.90
N VAL A 211 19.76 -0.29 -2.09
CA VAL A 211 20.35 0.97 -2.57
C VAL A 211 19.25 2.01 -2.62
N TYR A 212 19.50 3.17 -2.01
CA TYR A 212 18.61 4.33 -2.10
C TYR A 212 19.41 5.63 -2.02
N ALA A 213 19.17 6.54 -2.97
CA ALA A 213 19.85 7.83 -3.07
C ALA A 213 21.39 7.69 -3.04
N GLY A 214 21.89 6.72 -3.79
CA GLY A 214 23.31 6.38 -3.93
C GLY A 214 23.94 5.71 -2.72
N ARG A 215 23.17 5.36 -1.67
CA ARG A 215 23.68 4.75 -0.44
C ARG A 215 23.25 3.29 -0.33
N ILE A 216 24.20 2.44 0.03
CA ILE A 216 23.95 1.03 0.35
C ILE A 216 23.64 0.91 1.85
N SER A 217 22.48 0.34 2.16
CA SER A 217 22.08 -0.02 3.52
C SER A 217 22.06 -1.54 3.67
N GLN A 218 22.98 -2.09 4.45
CA GLN A 218 22.97 -3.51 4.82
C GLN A 218 22.10 -3.68 6.07
N TRP A 219 20.97 -4.39 5.97
CA TRP A 219 20.00 -4.51 7.07
C TRP A 219 19.76 -5.96 7.49
N SER A 220 19.97 -6.93 6.60
CA SER A 220 19.73 -8.36 6.84
C SER A 220 20.54 -8.94 8.01
N GLY A 221 21.76 -8.42 8.24
CA GLY A 221 22.60 -8.77 9.38
C GLY A 221 22.04 -8.35 10.73
N GLU A 222 20.94 -7.60 10.77
CA GLU A 222 20.25 -7.16 11.98
C GLU A 222 19.05 -8.07 12.34
N LEU A 223 18.71 -9.06 11.50
CA LEU A 223 17.71 -10.12 11.78
C LEU A 223 18.20 -11.16 12.82
N ARG A 224 19.13 -10.76 13.70
CA ARG A 224 19.78 -11.64 14.68
C ARG A 224 18.81 -12.13 15.73
N LYS A 225 19.18 -13.23 16.38
CA LYS A 225 18.52 -13.75 17.58
C LYS A 225 18.35 -12.65 18.65
N LYS A 226 17.11 -12.27 18.93
CA LYS A 226 16.75 -11.48 20.12
C LYS A 226 15.71 -12.27 20.92
N HIS A 227 16.12 -12.70 22.12
CA HIS A 227 15.29 -13.17 23.23
C HIS A 227 13.89 -13.72 22.86
N GLY A 228 13.82 -14.93 22.29
CA GLY A 228 12.60 -15.74 22.25
C GLY A 228 11.65 -15.56 21.04
N ASN A 229 11.83 -14.53 20.20
CA ASN A 229 11.07 -14.33 18.96
C ASN A 229 12.00 -14.39 17.73
N GLU A 230 12.45 -15.60 17.37
CA GLU A 230 13.39 -15.81 16.27
C GLU A 230 12.67 -16.08 14.94
N LEU A 231 13.17 -15.47 13.86
CA LEU A 231 12.90 -15.95 12.50
C LEU A 231 13.77 -17.17 12.23
N VAL A 232 13.18 -18.20 11.65
CA VAL A 232 13.85 -19.46 11.30
C VAL A 232 13.89 -19.62 9.79
N ASN A 233 14.92 -20.29 9.27
CA ASN A 233 15.10 -20.56 7.84
C ASN A 233 15.13 -19.28 6.98
N VAL A 234 16.02 -18.35 7.34
CA VAL A 234 16.21 -17.12 6.57
C VAL A 234 17.10 -17.40 5.35
N VAL A 235 16.63 -17.03 4.17
CA VAL A 235 17.36 -17.16 2.91
C VAL A 235 17.81 -15.77 2.48
N ILE A 236 19.13 -15.55 2.45
CA ILE A 236 19.72 -14.30 2.01
C ILE A 236 19.79 -14.27 0.49
N VAL A 237 19.06 -13.32 -0.10
CA VAL A 237 18.98 -13.07 -1.52
C VAL A 237 19.99 -11.98 -1.89
N PRO A 238 20.89 -12.23 -2.84
CA PRO A 238 21.86 -11.22 -3.25
C PRO A 238 21.14 -10.08 -3.99
N TYR A 239 21.32 -8.86 -3.49
CA TYR A 239 20.89 -7.64 -4.15
C TYR A 239 22.09 -6.69 -4.28
N CYS A 240 22.65 -6.20 -3.19
CA CYS A 240 23.80 -5.29 -3.19
C CYS A 240 25.16 -5.99 -3.36
N GLY A 241 25.21 -7.32 -3.21
CA GLY A 241 26.47 -8.07 -3.24
C GLY A 241 27.29 -7.90 -1.97
N THR A 242 26.62 -7.73 -0.82
CA THR A 242 27.28 -7.52 0.48
C THR A 242 27.43 -8.85 1.23
N ASP A 243 28.55 -9.02 1.93
CA ASP A 243 28.77 -10.21 2.77
C ASP A 243 27.91 -10.16 4.04
N VAL A 244 26.96 -11.09 4.16
CA VAL A 244 26.09 -11.23 5.33
C VAL A 244 26.60 -12.35 6.24
N ASN A 245 26.78 -12.06 7.53
CA ASN A 245 27.22 -13.07 8.50
C ASN A 245 26.08 -14.03 8.88
N LEU A 246 25.98 -15.15 8.14
CA LEU A 246 24.96 -16.19 8.33
C LEU A 246 25.01 -16.87 9.71
N SER A 247 26.17 -16.91 10.39
CA SER A 247 26.29 -17.53 11.73
C SER A 247 25.42 -16.84 12.79
N SER A 248 25.03 -15.59 12.53
CA SER A 248 24.16 -14.81 13.41
C SER A 248 22.65 -15.02 13.16
N ILE A 249 22.30 -15.81 12.15
CA ILE A 249 20.94 -16.02 11.65
C ILE A 249 20.53 -17.49 11.87
N SER A 250 19.43 -17.71 12.59
CA SER A 250 18.96 -19.05 12.96
C SER A 250 18.50 -19.84 11.72
N GLY A 251 19.26 -20.87 11.33
CA GLY A 251 18.99 -21.61 10.09
C GLY A 251 19.18 -20.78 8.82
N GLY A 252 20.02 -19.74 8.88
CA GLY A 252 20.32 -18.88 7.74
C GLY A 252 21.11 -19.59 6.65
N CYS A 253 20.78 -19.35 5.38
CA CYS A 253 21.55 -19.82 4.23
C CYS A 253 21.52 -18.80 3.08
N THR A 254 22.42 -18.95 2.10
CA THR A 254 22.37 -18.14 0.87
C THR A 254 21.26 -18.64 -0.06
N LEU A 255 20.81 -17.80 -0.99
CA LEU A 255 19.90 -18.23 -2.05
C LEU A 255 20.46 -19.40 -2.85
N SER A 256 21.77 -19.40 -3.16
CA SER A 256 22.41 -20.50 -3.88
C SER A 256 22.34 -21.83 -3.11
N ASP A 257 22.62 -21.83 -1.81
CA ASP A 257 22.51 -23.03 -0.96
C ASP A 257 21.05 -23.50 -0.82
N PHE A 258 20.11 -22.56 -0.83
CA PHE A 258 18.68 -22.88 -0.79
C PHE A 258 18.23 -23.53 -2.10
N LEU A 259 18.61 -22.94 -3.25
CA LEU A 259 18.29 -23.46 -4.58
C LEU A 259 18.98 -24.79 -4.90
N ALA A 260 20.11 -25.11 -4.26
CA ALA A 260 20.75 -26.42 -4.37
C ALA A 260 19.85 -27.60 -3.91
N ARG A 261 18.70 -27.30 -3.30
CA ARG A 261 17.67 -28.28 -2.91
C ARG A 261 16.68 -28.58 -4.04
N ASP A 262 16.72 -27.84 -5.15
CA ASP A 262 15.95 -28.15 -6.38
C ASP A 262 16.29 -29.57 -6.85
N GLN A 263 15.27 -30.36 -7.15
CA GLN A 263 15.41 -31.71 -7.71
C GLN A 263 14.81 -31.82 -9.11
N GLY A 264 14.52 -30.69 -9.75
CA GLY A 264 13.83 -30.66 -11.04
C GLY A 264 12.33 -30.92 -10.91
N ASP A 265 11.73 -30.63 -9.75
CA ASP A 265 10.28 -30.76 -9.61
C ASP A 265 9.59 -29.83 -10.62
N GLU A 266 8.57 -30.36 -11.30
CA GLU A 266 7.75 -29.57 -12.22
C GLU A 266 7.01 -28.48 -11.46
N LEU A 267 6.78 -27.33 -12.11
CA LEU A 267 6.05 -26.23 -11.51
C LEU A 267 4.57 -26.61 -11.34
N GLY A 268 4.17 -26.93 -10.11
CA GLY A 268 2.79 -27.20 -9.74
C GLY A 268 2.04 -25.95 -9.26
N PHE A 269 0.70 -26.00 -9.31
CA PHE A 269 -0.18 -24.92 -8.83
C PHE A 269 -1.24 -25.46 -7.85
N GLU A 270 -1.17 -25.05 -6.59
CA GLU A 270 -2.14 -25.41 -5.56
C GLU A 270 -3.09 -24.25 -5.19
N MET A 271 -4.34 -24.57 -4.88
CA MET A 271 -5.42 -23.61 -4.58
C MET A 271 -5.40 -23.20 -3.09
N VAL A 272 -5.89 -22.03 -2.65
CA VAL A 272 -5.76 -21.60 -1.22
C VAL A 272 -7.06 -21.08 -0.59
N GLY A 273 -7.19 -21.22 0.75
CA GLY A 273 -8.17 -20.49 1.58
C GLY A 273 -7.72 -20.24 3.04
N GLY A 274 -7.55 -18.95 3.42
CA GLY A 274 -7.46 -18.30 4.77
C GLY A 274 -6.43 -18.81 5.83
N PRO A 275 -6.14 -18.11 6.97
CA PRO A 275 -6.18 -16.68 7.32
C PRO A 275 -4.90 -16.05 8.02
N LYS A 276 -4.62 -14.72 7.89
CA LYS A 276 -4.31 -13.66 8.94
C LYS A 276 -4.15 -12.16 8.49
N CYS A 277 -4.45 -11.21 9.42
CA CYS A 277 -4.32 -9.71 9.45
C CYS A 277 -4.41 -8.90 8.13
N ILE A 278 -5.63 -8.53 7.74
CA ILE A 278 -6.04 -8.15 6.36
C ILE A 278 -5.62 -9.23 5.37
N ILE A 279 -6.55 -10.15 5.17
CA ILE A 279 -6.36 -11.30 4.31
C ILE A 279 -7.09 -11.02 3.03
N HIS A 280 -6.38 -11.17 1.93
CA HIS A 280 -7.01 -11.26 0.65
C HIS A 280 -7.09 -12.72 0.21
N SER A 281 -8.26 -13.15 -0.27
CA SER A 281 -8.36 -14.41 -1.00
C SER A 281 -7.69 -14.27 -2.36
N MET A 282 -7.08 -15.34 -2.86
CA MET A 282 -6.48 -15.35 -4.20
C MET A 282 -7.51 -14.95 -5.27
N GLY A 283 -8.71 -15.54 -5.20
CA GLY A 283 -9.78 -15.27 -6.16
C GLY A 283 -10.25 -13.81 -6.16
N GLY A 284 -10.50 -13.24 -4.97
CA GLY A 284 -10.96 -11.86 -4.85
C GLY A 284 -9.94 -10.85 -5.38
N VAL A 285 -8.65 -11.04 -5.04
CA VAL A 285 -7.57 -10.17 -5.55
C VAL A 285 -7.36 -10.35 -7.04
N ALA A 286 -7.30 -11.58 -7.55
CA ALA A 286 -7.10 -11.83 -8.97
C ALA A 286 -8.21 -11.16 -9.81
N LEU A 287 -9.47 -11.35 -9.40
CA LEU A 287 -10.63 -10.75 -10.06
C LEU A 287 -10.58 -9.22 -10.02
N LYS A 288 -10.38 -8.63 -8.84
CA LYS A 288 -10.41 -7.17 -8.71
C LYS A 288 -9.25 -6.51 -9.45
N VAL A 289 -8.04 -7.05 -9.33
CA VAL A 289 -6.86 -6.52 -10.04
C VAL A 289 -7.04 -6.64 -11.55
N LYS A 290 -7.57 -7.76 -12.06
CA LYS A 290 -7.84 -7.93 -13.50
C LYS A 290 -8.94 -6.98 -13.98
N VAL A 291 -10.00 -6.76 -13.22
CA VAL A 291 -11.03 -5.76 -13.55
C VAL A 291 -10.40 -4.37 -13.63
N ASP A 292 -9.61 -3.96 -12.62
CA ASP A 292 -9.03 -2.62 -12.59
C ASP A 292 -8.01 -2.43 -13.71
N MET A 293 -7.06 -3.34 -13.86
CA MET A 293 -6.01 -3.20 -14.87
C MET A 293 -6.56 -3.33 -16.29
N THR A 294 -7.41 -4.33 -16.56
CA THR A 294 -7.89 -4.58 -17.92
C THR A 294 -9.05 -3.66 -18.31
N LEU A 295 -10.06 -3.48 -17.46
CA LEU A 295 -11.27 -2.73 -17.82
C LEU A 295 -11.16 -1.24 -17.48
N GLN A 296 -10.54 -0.87 -16.35
CA GLN A 296 -10.47 0.54 -15.91
C GLN A 296 -9.25 1.26 -16.47
N HIS A 297 -8.09 0.60 -16.50
CA HIS A 297 -6.84 1.19 -17.01
C HIS A 297 -6.57 0.83 -18.48
N ASP A 298 -7.46 0.08 -19.13
CA ASP A 298 -7.35 -0.37 -20.52
C ASP A 298 -6.03 -1.10 -20.86
N ILE A 299 -5.41 -1.79 -19.89
CA ILE A 299 -4.14 -2.49 -20.12
C ILE A 299 -4.32 -3.63 -21.12
N ARG A 300 -3.42 -3.68 -22.11
CA ARG A 300 -3.38 -4.66 -23.20
C ARG A 300 -2.14 -5.54 -23.08
N SER A 301 -2.13 -6.66 -23.80
CA SER A 301 -1.00 -7.60 -23.80
C SER A 301 0.31 -7.03 -24.35
N SER A 302 0.23 -5.95 -25.13
CA SER A 302 1.37 -5.23 -25.69
C SER A 302 1.94 -4.15 -24.77
N ASP A 303 1.23 -3.79 -23.71
CA ASP A 303 1.57 -2.61 -22.92
C ASP A 303 2.66 -2.90 -21.91
N VAL A 304 3.50 -1.90 -21.66
CA VAL A 304 4.47 -1.92 -20.56
C VAL A 304 3.90 -1.09 -19.43
N VAL A 305 3.58 -1.74 -18.31
CA VAL A 305 3.03 -1.06 -17.13
C VAL A 305 4.15 -0.63 -16.21
N PHE A 306 4.24 0.67 -15.97
CA PHE A 306 5.09 1.25 -14.92
C PHE A 306 4.21 1.97 -13.91
N GLN A 307 4.13 1.42 -12.69
CA GLN A 307 3.37 2.03 -11.60
C GLN A 307 4.32 2.76 -10.66
N TYR A 308 4.35 4.08 -10.82
CA TYR A 308 4.93 5.02 -9.87
C TYR A 308 3.81 5.97 -9.44
N THR A 309 3.54 6.09 -8.13
CA THR A 309 2.42 6.90 -7.65
C THR A 309 2.92 8.25 -7.14
N THR A 310 2.54 9.30 -7.85
CA THR A 310 2.43 10.68 -7.34
C THR A 310 1.13 11.26 -7.89
N ILE A 311 0.34 11.95 -7.07
CA ILE A 311 -0.99 12.45 -7.44
C ILE A 311 -0.85 13.87 -8.01
N LEU A 312 -1.58 14.17 -9.09
CA LEU A 312 -1.53 15.46 -9.79
C LEU A 312 -2.89 16.17 -9.74
N GLN A 313 -2.88 17.45 -9.36
CA GLN A 313 -4.08 18.25 -9.03
C GLN A 313 -4.91 18.68 -10.26
N ASP A 314 -4.37 18.60 -11.48
CA ASP A 314 -5.01 19.22 -12.64
C ASP A 314 -5.95 18.29 -13.43
N THR A 315 -5.84 16.97 -13.24
CA THR A 315 -6.38 15.96 -14.18
C THR A 315 -7.48 15.07 -13.62
N GLY A 316 -7.85 15.20 -12.34
CA GLY A 316 -8.90 14.39 -11.71
C GLY A 316 -8.42 13.04 -11.14
N GLY A 317 -7.12 12.90 -10.86
CA GLY A 317 -6.60 11.83 -10.00
C GLY A 317 -7.16 11.94 -8.57
N ILE A 318 -7.24 10.81 -7.87
CA ILE A 318 -7.74 10.77 -6.48
C ILE A 318 -6.69 11.38 -5.55
N MET A 319 -7.01 12.54 -4.96
CA MET A 319 -6.21 13.16 -3.88
C MET A 319 -6.63 12.59 -2.52
N MET A 320 -5.76 11.75 -1.96
CA MET A 320 -5.87 11.29 -0.58
C MET A 320 -5.50 12.46 0.35
N LEU A 321 -6.50 13.13 0.94
CA LEU A 321 -6.36 14.29 1.86
C LEU A 321 -5.77 13.93 3.24
N GLY A 322 -4.98 12.87 3.32
CA GLY A 322 -4.46 12.29 4.56
C GLY A 322 -5.34 11.17 5.11
N ARG A 323 -5.04 10.72 6.33
CA ARG A 323 -5.76 9.61 6.97
C ARG A 323 -7.04 10.11 7.66
N SER A 324 -8.10 9.30 7.65
CA SER A 324 -9.38 9.65 8.29
C SER A 324 -9.29 9.81 9.82
N ASP A 325 -8.29 9.23 10.46
CA ASP A 325 -8.03 9.37 11.89
C ASP A 325 -7.22 10.62 12.25
N GLY A 326 -6.59 11.28 11.26
CA GLY A 326 -5.95 12.60 11.36
C GLY A 326 -6.89 13.77 11.08
N VAL A 327 -8.20 13.50 10.89
CA VAL A 327 -9.20 14.54 10.63
C VAL A 327 -9.26 15.54 11.79
N LEU A 328 -9.20 16.81 11.42
CA LEU A 328 -9.41 17.96 12.29
C LEU A 328 -10.89 18.32 12.25
N ASN A 329 -11.49 18.57 13.41
CA ASN A 329 -12.91 18.86 13.55
C ASN A 329 -13.20 20.06 14.48
N PRO A 330 -12.58 21.24 14.26
CA PRO A 330 -12.92 22.43 15.03
C PRO A 330 -14.35 22.87 14.71
N SER A 331 -15.14 23.10 15.74
CA SER A 331 -16.51 23.63 15.68
C SER A 331 -17.43 22.82 14.74
N GLY A 332 -17.21 21.50 14.73
CA GLY A 332 -18.00 20.54 13.95
C GLY A 332 -17.69 20.49 12.45
N VAL A 333 -16.63 21.17 11.98
CA VAL A 333 -16.21 21.14 10.56
C VAL A 333 -15.01 20.25 10.38
N ARG A 334 -15.19 19.19 9.58
CA ARG A 334 -14.17 18.17 9.30
C ARG A 334 -13.32 18.54 8.09
N PHE A 335 -12.01 18.54 8.25
CA PHE A 335 -11.04 18.69 7.17
C PHE A 335 -9.73 17.94 7.48
N GLY A 336 -8.92 17.71 6.45
CA GLY A 336 -7.64 17.01 6.57
C GLY A 336 -6.49 17.96 6.90
N SER A 337 -5.52 17.48 7.68
CA SER A 337 -4.24 18.21 7.90
C SER A 337 -3.48 18.46 6.59
N ALA A 338 -3.65 17.59 5.59
CA ALA A 338 -3.05 17.72 4.26
C ALA A 338 -3.45 19.01 3.53
N GLU A 339 -4.64 19.54 3.79
CA GLU A 339 -5.11 20.80 3.19
C GLU A 339 -4.28 21.98 3.73
N ILE A 340 -3.92 21.95 5.02
CA ILE A 340 -3.03 22.94 5.64
C ILE A 340 -1.58 22.75 5.16
N TYR A 341 -1.13 21.50 4.99
CA TYR A 341 0.22 21.20 4.47
C TYR A 341 0.39 21.72 3.05
N ALA A 342 -0.57 21.51 2.17
CA ALA A 342 -0.51 21.97 0.78
C ALA A 342 -0.30 23.50 0.68
N VAL A 343 -0.77 24.28 1.65
CA VAL A 343 -0.51 25.73 1.71
C VAL A 343 0.82 26.03 2.37
N THR A 344 1.08 25.46 3.55
CA THR A 344 2.27 25.77 4.35
C THR A 344 3.57 25.33 3.70
N GLU A 345 3.56 24.24 2.93
CA GLU A 345 4.71 23.73 2.17
C GLU A 345 5.09 24.64 0.98
N THR A 346 4.23 25.59 0.58
CA THR A 346 4.58 26.59 -0.45
C THR A 346 5.37 27.77 0.10
N LEU A 347 5.46 27.90 1.43
CA LEU A 347 6.15 29.01 2.08
C LEU A 347 7.63 28.66 2.28
N PRO A 348 8.58 29.38 1.63
CA PRO A 348 10.01 29.04 1.69
C PRO A 348 10.62 29.18 3.09
N GLU A 349 9.97 29.93 3.98
CA GLU A 349 10.40 30.09 5.37
C GLU A 349 10.21 28.81 6.21
N ILE A 350 9.34 27.89 5.77
CA ILE A 350 8.99 26.66 6.49
C ILE A 350 9.71 25.48 5.82
N SER A 351 10.55 24.77 6.58
CA SER A 351 11.19 23.55 6.13
C SER A 351 10.28 22.33 6.23
N ASP A 352 9.44 22.27 7.26
CA ASP A 352 8.49 21.18 7.49
C ASP A 352 7.41 21.63 8.49
N CYS A 353 6.30 20.90 8.57
CA CYS A 353 5.25 21.18 9.54
C CYS A 353 4.40 19.95 9.90
N ILE A 354 3.75 20.02 11.05
CA ILE A 354 2.75 19.03 11.48
C ILE A 354 1.55 19.73 12.12
N CYS A 355 0.35 19.32 11.74
CA CYS A 355 -0.91 19.94 12.15
C CYS A 355 -1.78 18.89 12.86
N VAL A 356 -2.23 19.22 14.07
CA VAL A 356 -2.95 18.27 14.93
C VAL A 356 -4.07 18.95 15.71
N GLY A 357 -5.11 18.19 16.01
CA GLY A 357 -6.22 18.63 16.86
C GLY A 357 -5.93 18.41 18.33
N GLN A 358 -6.18 19.41 19.16
CA GLN A 358 -6.17 19.31 20.62
C GLN A 358 -7.61 19.42 21.15
N ARG A 359 -8.04 18.40 21.88
CA ARG A 359 -9.30 18.34 22.61
C ARG A 359 -9.10 17.51 23.88
N ARG A 360 -8.88 18.20 24.99
CA ARG A 360 -8.79 17.63 26.33
C ARG A 360 -10.19 17.57 26.95
N GLU A 361 -10.33 16.89 28.08
CA GLU A 361 -11.61 16.82 28.80
C GLU A 361 -12.13 18.19 29.25
N ILE A 362 -11.21 19.15 29.45
CA ILE A 362 -11.52 20.53 29.82
C ILE A 362 -11.88 21.43 28.63
N ASP A 363 -11.67 20.97 27.40
CA ASP A 363 -11.90 21.78 26.20
C ASP A 363 -13.31 21.49 25.65
N GLU A 364 -14.11 22.53 25.44
CA GLU A 364 -15.46 22.40 24.87
C GLU A 364 -15.43 21.91 23.41
N ASP A 365 -14.39 22.30 22.67
CA ASP A 365 -14.23 22.05 21.23
C ASP A 365 -12.79 21.66 20.89
N GLU A 366 -12.59 21.02 19.72
CA GLU A 366 -11.25 20.76 19.22
C GLU A 366 -10.63 22.05 18.66
N ARG A 367 -9.41 22.37 19.08
CA ARG A 367 -8.61 23.43 18.46
C ARG A 367 -7.50 22.84 17.61
N VAL A 368 -7.23 23.47 16.48
CA VAL A 368 -6.16 23.07 15.57
C VAL A 368 -4.87 23.76 15.98
N LEU A 369 -3.80 23.00 16.17
CA LEU A 369 -2.45 23.50 16.42
C LEU A 369 -1.57 23.16 15.22
N LEU A 370 -0.85 24.15 14.71
CA LEU A 370 0.15 23.97 13.66
C LEU A 370 1.54 24.15 14.26
N PHE A 371 2.39 23.14 14.09
CA PHE A 371 3.79 23.19 14.47
C PHE A 371 4.64 23.30 13.21
N VAL A 372 5.52 24.30 13.15
CA VAL A 372 6.36 24.59 11.99
C VAL A 372 7.84 24.48 12.36
N LYS A 373 8.58 23.76 11.53
CA LYS A 373 10.04 23.68 11.56
C LYS A 373 10.58 24.69 10.56
N MET A 374 11.37 25.65 11.04
CA MET A 374 11.86 26.75 10.22
C MET A 374 12.98 26.32 9.28
N SER A 375 13.04 26.94 8.10
CA SER A 375 14.20 26.86 7.22
C SER A 375 15.45 27.45 7.89
N PRO A 376 16.67 26.98 7.57
CA PRO A 376 17.89 27.48 8.20
C PRO A 376 18.01 29.00 8.15
N GLY A 377 18.22 29.63 9.31
CA GLY A 377 18.34 31.09 9.45
C GLY A 377 17.03 31.86 9.51
N GLN A 378 15.88 31.17 9.47
CA GLN A 378 14.56 31.76 9.67
C GLN A 378 14.04 31.48 11.10
N SER A 379 13.09 32.29 11.56
CA SER A 379 12.39 32.09 12.83
C SER A 379 10.91 32.45 12.70
N LEU A 380 10.07 31.91 13.58
CA LEU A 380 8.64 32.20 13.57
C LEU A 380 8.37 33.59 14.16
N THR A 381 8.35 34.61 13.30
CA THR A 381 8.00 35.99 13.68
C THR A 381 6.48 36.19 13.68
N ALA A 382 6.00 37.24 14.37
CA ALA A 382 4.57 37.60 14.35
C ALA A 382 4.07 37.95 12.93
N GLU A 383 4.95 38.52 12.10
CA GLU A 383 4.69 38.79 10.69
C GLU A 383 4.51 37.50 9.90
N LEU A 384 5.38 36.50 10.13
CA LEU A 384 5.28 35.20 9.48
C LEU A 384 4.06 34.41 9.94
N GLU A 385 3.71 34.44 11.23
CA GLU A 385 2.45 33.83 11.72
C GLU A 385 1.23 34.44 11.01
N THR A 386 1.22 35.76 10.84
CA THR A 386 0.14 36.46 10.13
C THR A 386 0.11 36.05 8.66
N LYS A 387 1.27 35.93 8.01
CA LYS A 387 1.42 35.44 6.64
C LYS A 387 0.89 34.01 6.49
N ILE A 388 1.28 33.09 7.37
CA ILE A 388 0.81 31.70 7.39
C ILE A 388 -0.70 31.64 7.55
N ALA A 389 -1.25 32.36 8.53
CA ALA A 389 -2.68 32.38 8.80
C ALA A 389 -3.48 32.96 7.62
N SER A 390 -2.98 34.00 6.95
CA SER A 390 -3.61 34.57 5.76
C SER A 390 -3.53 33.62 4.57
N ALA A 391 -2.37 33.00 4.32
CA ALA A 391 -2.22 32.02 3.25
C ALA A 391 -3.18 30.83 3.42
N ILE A 392 -3.30 30.27 4.64
CA ILE A 392 -4.25 29.17 4.92
C ILE A 392 -5.70 29.63 4.75
N ARG A 393 -6.02 30.86 5.17
CA ARG A 393 -7.37 31.42 5.01
C ARG A 393 -7.76 31.55 3.53
N GLU A 394 -6.83 32.00 2.70
CA GLU A 394 -7.02 32.24 1.26
C GLU A 394 -6.98 30.95 0.45
N GLY A 395 -6.02 30.06 0.72
CA GLY A 395 -5.84 28.79 0.01
C GLY A 395 -6.84 27.70 0.43
N CYS A 396 -7.40 27.79 1.63
CA CYS A 396 -8.41 26.86 2.13
C CYS A 396 -9.69 27.62 2.54
N SER A 397 -9.87 27.90 3.84
CA SER A 397 -10.99 28.69 4.35
C SER A 397 -10.67 29.25 5.74
N PRO A 398 -11.44 30.23 6.25
CA PRO A 398 -11.27 30.74 7.61
C PRO A 398 -11.31 29.68 8.72
N ARG A 399 -11.95 28.53 8.47
CA ARG A 399 -12.05 27.41 9.43
C ARG A 399 -10.80 26.54 9.48
N HIS A 400 -9.94 26.60 8.46
CA HIS A 400 -8.67 25.87 8.42
C HIS A 400 -7.55 26.60 9.17
N VAL A 401 -7.75 27.88 9.49
CA VAL A 401 -6.73 28.68 10.17
C VAL A 401 -6.46 28.09 11.56
N PRO A 402 -5.23 27.63 11.84
CA PRO A 402 -4.87 27.08 13.14
C PRO A 402 -5.13 28.10 14.26
N ARG A 403 -5.54 27.61 15.42
CA ARG A 403 -5.76 28.45 16.60
C ARG A 403 -4.45 29.06 17.09
N GLU A 404 -3.41 28.25 17.12
CA GLU A 404 -2.05 28.63 17.47
C GLU A 404 -1.06 28.00 16.49
N ILE A 405 0.04 28.72 16.24
CA ILE A 405 1.16 28.29 15.40
C ILE A 405 2.41 28.33 16.29
N PHE A 406 3.16 27.23 16.32
CA PHE A 406 4.34 27.10 17.17
C PHE A 406 5.57 26.72 16.36
N GLU A 407 6.70 27.32 16.69
CA GLU A 407 7.99 26.88 16.18
C GLU A 407 8.46 25.62 16.90
N VAL A 408 8.97 24.65 16.13
CA VAL A 408 9.52 23.39 16.65
C VAL A 408 10.88 23.08 16.01
N SER A 409 11.77 22.47 16.78
CA SER A 409 13.08 22.04 16.30
C SER A 409 13.00 20.81 15.38
N ASP A 410 11.98 19.95 15.56
CA ASP A 410 11.83 18.76 14.71
C ASP A 410 10.40 18.23 14.62
N ILE A 411 10.12 17.46 13.55
CA ILE A 411 8.84 16.80 13.29
C ILE A 411 9.01 15.29 13.46
N PRO A 412 8.17 14.61 14.25
CA PRO A 412 8.29 13.17 14.45
C PRO A 412 7.78 12.40 13.23
N TYR A 413 8.57 11.42 12.77
CA TYR A 413 8.30 10.59 11.60
C TYR A 413 8.28 9.10 11.96
N THR A 414 7.53 8.31 11.20
CA THR A 414 7.67 6.85 11.17
C THR A 414 8.91 6.46 10.37
N PRO A 415 9.44 5.24 10.51
CA PRO A 415 10.54 4.74 9.66
C PRO A 415 10.27 4.89 8.15
N ASN A 416 9.01 4.87 7.73
CA ASN A 416 8.60 4.99 6.32
C ASN A 416 8.31 6.44 5.90
N GLY A 417 8.85 7.44 6.61
CA GLY A 417 8.75 8.85 6.24
C GLY A 417 7.36 9.48 6.43
N LYS A 418 6.43 8.84 7.16
CA LYS A 418 5.11 9.45 7.47
C LYS A 418 5.15 10.30 8.73
N LYS A 419 4.54 11.49 8.71
CA LYS A 419 4.35 12.37 9.87
C LYS A 419 3.54 11.65 10.96
N CYS A 420 4.02 11.65 12.20
CA CYS A 420 3.40 10.96 13.34
C CYS A 420 2.30 11.80 14.02
N GLU A 421 1.30 12.23 13.26
CA GLU A 421 0.22 13.13 13.71
C GLU A 421 -0.53 12.58 14.93
N ILE A 422 -0.84 11.28 14.93
CA ILE A 422 -1.58 10.63 16.02
C ILE A 422 -0.75 10.59 17.31
N ASN A 423 0.55 10.32 17.20
CA ASN A 423 1.44 10.32 18.37
C ASN A 423 1.52 11.73 18.96
N VAL A 424 1.73 12.76 18.13
CA VAL A 424 1.74 14.15 18.61
C VAL A 424 0.39 14.51 19.22
N LYS A 425 -0.73 14.20 18.54
CA LYS A 425 -2.09 14.38 19.06
C LYS A 425 -2.27 13.71 20.42
N HIS A 426 -1.77 12.51 20.62
CA HIS A 426 -1.86 11.83 21.92
C HIS A 426 -1.01 12.53 22.99
N VAL A 427 0.23 12.92 22.69
CA VAL A 427 1.10 13.66 23.62
C VAL A 427 0.42 14.95 24.10
N ILE A 428 -0.03 15.80 23.18
CA ILE A 428 -0.61 17.11 23.53
C ILE A 428 -1.97 17.00 24.21
N ASN A 429 -2.65 15.86 24.10
CA ASN A 429 -3.90 15.58 24.81
C ASN A 429 -3.69 14.79 26.11
N GLY A 430 -2.43 14.57 26.52
CA GLY A 430 -2.11 13.88 27.78
C GLY A 430 -2.37 12.37 27.79
N ARG A 431 -2.52 11.75 26.60
CA ARG A 431 -2.68 10.30 26.47
C ARG A 431 -1.31 9.62 26.47
N LYS A 432 -1.23 8.41 27.03
CA LYS A 432 0.01 7.62 26.99
C LYS A 432 0.34 7.25 25.54
N VAL A 433 1.54 7.59 25.10
CA VAL A 433 2.07 7.18 23.79
C VAL A 433 3.05 6.03 24.01
N THR A 434 2.72 4.87 23.45
CA THR A 434 3.64 3.73 23.43
C THR A 434 4.65 3.96 22.32
N VAL A 435 5.85 4.39 22.70
CA VAL A 435 6.98 4.59 21.77
C VAL A 435 7.67 3.25 21.52
N ASN A 436 6.96 2.29 20.93
CA ASN A 436 7.63 1.15 20.30
C ASN A 436 8.14 1.61 18.92
N GLY A 437 8.97 0.80 18.23
CA GLY A 437 9.75 1.16 17.02
C GLY A 437 9.00 1.68 15.77
N ALA A 438 7.78 2.20 15.93
CA ALA A 438 6.94 2.89 14.98
C ALA A 438 7.32 4.38 14.74
N VAL A 439 8.19 4.97 15.56
CA VAL A 439 8.68 6.37 15.40
C VAL A 439 10.19 6.35 15.20
N ALA A 440 10.66 6.92 14.09
CA ALA A 440 12.06 6.95 13.68
C ALA A 440 12.92 7.89 14.55
N ASN A 441 12.39 9.05 14.92
CA ASN A 441 13.01 10.06 15.79
C ASN A 441 12.15 10.25 17.07
N PRO A 442 12.11 9.25 17.98
CA PRO A 442 11.23 9.28 19.15
C PRO A 442 11.52 10.44 20.11
N GLU A 443 12.74 10.95 20.16
CA GLU A 443 13.16 12.12 20.92
C GLU A 443 12.39 13.39 20.51
N ALA A 444 11.99 13.50 19.23
CA ALA A 444 11.20 14.62 18.75
C ALA A 444 9.82 14.67 19.42
N LEU A 445 9.27 13.56 19.94
CA LEU A 445 7.97 13.59 20.63
C LEU A 445 8.03 14.30 21.99
N LYS A 446 9.17 14.24 22.69
CA LYS A 446 9.32 14.81 24.05
C LYS A 446 9.07 16.32 24.07
N MET A 447 9.53 17.03 23.05
CA MET A 447 9.33 18.48 22.97
C MET A 447 7.87 18.89 22.78
N TYR A 448 6.98 17.97 22.40
CA TYR A 448 5.55 18.27 22.27
C TYR A 448 4.80 18.19 23.62
N GLU A 449 5.38 17.57 24.65
CA GLU A 449 4.75 17.41 25.97
C GLU A 449 4.37 18.74 26.61
N LYS A 450 5.19 19.78 26.40
CA LYS A 450 4.97 21.13 26.91
C LYS A 450 3.67 21.78 26.41
N TYR A 451 3.16 21.35 25.25
CA TYR A 451 1.92 21.89 24.68
C TYR A 451 0.65 21.26 25.28
N ARG A 452 0.80 20.28 26.20
CA ARG A 452 -0.32 19.69 26.94
C ARG A 452 -1.03 20.71 27.82
N GLU A 453 -0.29 21.63 28.41
CA GLU A 453 -0.78 22.58 29.42
C GLU A 453 -1.17 23.95 28.84
N LEU A 454 -1.34 24.04 27.52
CA LEU A 454 -1.77 25.27 26.88
C LEU A 454 -3.10 25.78 27.48
N PRO A 455 -3.21 27.07 27.86
CA PRO A 455 -4.43 27.63 28.45
C PRO A 455 -5.67 27.36 27.60
N ALA A 456 -6.83 27.14 28.23
CA ALA A 456 -8.09 26.87 27.52
C ALA A 456 -8.55 28.07 26.67
N GLU A 457 -8.21 29.30 27.09
CA GLU A 457 -8.54 30.55 26.39
C GLU A 457 -7.29 31.32 25.96
N ARG A 458 -7.42 32.20 24.95
CA ARG A 458 -6.37 33.18 24.62
C ARG A 458 -6.28 34.19 25.76
N SER A 459 -5.42 33.94 26.74
CA SER A 459 -4.96 35.00 27.64
C SER A 459 -4.09 35.95 26.81
N GLN A 460 -4.56 37.18 26.59
CA GLN A 460 -3.71 38.23 26.03
C GLN A 460 -2.48 38.37 26.95
N GLY A 461 -1.29 38.04 26.43
CA GLY A 461 -0.01 38.31 27.11
C GLY A 461 0.77 37.11 27.66
N LEU A 462 0.62 35.88 27.15
CA LEU A 462 1.65 34.87 27.43
C LEU A 462 2.94 35.21 26.69
N ASN A 463 4.01 35.44 27.44
CA ASN A 463 5.35 35.67 26.92
C ASN A 463 5.85 34.38 26.24
N ARG A 464 5.78 34.33 24.90
CA ARG A 464 6.07 33.15 24.06
C ARG A 464 7.48 32.57 24.25
N ALA A 465 8.41 33.34 24.81
CA ALA A 465 9.80 32.93 25.04
C ALA A 465 10.02 31.94 26.20
N LYS A 466 8.96 31.47 26.88
CA LYS A 466 9.06 30.55 28.04
C LYS A 466 8.30 29.22 27.90
N LEU A 467 7.77 28.89 26.71
CA LEU A 467 7.23 27.56 26.42
C LEU A 467 8.20 26.76 25.59
#